data_AF-A0A3P6RAM7-F1
#
_entry.id   AF-A0A3P6RAM7-F1
#
_cell.length_a   1.000
_cell.length_b   1.000
_cell.length_c   1.000
_cell.angle_alpha   90.00
_cell.angle_beta   90.00
_cell.angle_gamma   90.00
#
_symmetry.space_group_name_H-M   'P 1'
#
loop_
_entity.id
_entity.type
_entity.pdbx_description
1 polymer ?
#
loop_
_entity_poly.entity_id
_entity_poly.type
_entity_poly.pdbx_seq_one_letter_code
_entity_poly.pdbx_strand_id
1 'polypeptide(L)'
;MTRPPSKSSKMMLICRKLSDLICPWATSAVLKTMSMTTDDILQKRRNLLSLAESNCLKMAQKFPAEFNQTAKDYLVRVTPNAAR
;
A
#
# COMPACT_ATOMS: atom_id res chain seq x y z
N MET A 1 -15.52 14.88 26.64
CA MET A 1 -14.60 13.84 26.14
C MET A 1 -14.01 14.31 24.82
N THR A 2 -12.81 14.90 24.86
CA THR A 2 -12.11 15.39 23.68
C THR A 2 -11.41 14.22 22.98
N ARG A 3 -11.86 13.91 21.75
CA ARG A 3 -11.17 12.95 20.86
C ARG A 3 -9.72 13.44 20.69
N PRO A 4 -8.69 12.59 20.90
CA PRO A 4 -7.33 13.00 20.57
C PRO A 4 -7.27 13.32 19.07
N PRO A 5 -6.52 14.36 18.66
CA PRO A 5 -6.37 14.69 17.25
C PRO A 5 -5.83 13.45 16.53
N SER A 6 -6.52 13.03 15.47
CA SER A 6 -6.03 11.95 14.61
C SER A 6 -4.63 12.35 14.14
N LYS A 7 -3.63 11.52 14.45
CA LYS A 7 -2.26 11.74 13.97
C LYS A 7 -2.34 11.85 12.45
N SER A 8 -2.25 13.06 11.91
CA SER A 8 -2.14 13.26 10.48
C SER A 8 -0.93 12.44 10.05
N SER A 9 -1.12 11.49 9.15
CA SER A 9 -0.03 10.79 8.47
C SER A 9 0.73 11.83 7.64
N LYS A 10 1.58 12.61 8.29
CA LYS A 10 2.48 13.54 7.62
C LYS A 10 3.53 12.66 6.96
N MET A 11 3.40 12.51 5.66
CA MET A 11 4.36 11.80 4.84
C MET A 11 5.71 12.51 5.01
N MET A 12 6.70 11.80 5.56
CA MET A 12 8.05 12.33 5.69
C MET A 12 8.70 12.40 4.31
N LEU A 13 9.33 13.53 4.00
CA LEU A 13 10.16 13.66 2.81
C LEU A 13 11.46 12.87 3.01
N ILE A 14 11.80 12.02 2.05
CA ILE A 14 13.04 11.23 2.08
C ILE A 14 14.15 12.05 1.44
N CYS A 15 15.30 12.19 2.11
CA CYS A 15 16.46 12.85 1.53
C CYS A 15 17.11 11.98 0.45
N ARG A 16 17.83 12.59 -0.49
CA ARG A 16 18.42 11.88 -1.64
C ARG A 16 19.25 10.65 -1.24
N LYS A 17 20.11 10.80 -0.22
CA LYS A 17 20.96 9.70 0.28
C LYS A 17 20.18 8.45 0.71
N LEU A 18 19.00 8.64 1.30
CA LEU A 18 18.13 7.52 1.68
C LEU A 18 17.32 7.00 0.49
N SER A 19 16.90 7.89 -0.42
CA SER A 19 16.20 7.51 -1.65
C SER A 19 17.07 6.66 -2.56
N ASP A 20 18.37 6.94 -2.65
CA ASP A 20 19.33 6.21 -3.47
C ASP A 20 19.53 4.76 -2.98
N LEU A 21 19.20 4.48 -1.71
CA LEU A 21 19.21 3.12 -1.14
C LEU A 21 17.92 2.34 -1.45
N ILE A 22 16.86 2.98 -1.93
CA ILE A 22 15.60 2.30 -2.25
C ILE A 22 15.78 1.52 -3.54
N CYS A 23 15.63 0.20 -3.46
CA CYS A 23 15.61 -0.66 -4.63
C CYS A 23 14.55 -0.16 -5.63
N PRO A 24 14.90 0.06 -6.91
CA PRO A 24 13.95 0.54 -7.91
C PRO A 24 12.72 -0.34 -8.10
N TRP A 25 12.77 -1.61 -7.66
CA TRP A 25 11.68 -2.59 -7.73
C TRP A 25 10.87 -2.72 -6.43
N ALA A 26 11.26 -2.05 -5.35
CA ALA A 26 10.63 -2.14 -4.02
C ALA A 26 10.06 -0.79 -3.54
N THR A 27 9.71 0.10 -4.48
CA THR A 27 9.20 1.42 -4.12
C THR A 27 7.83 1.27 -3.46
N SER A 28 7.68 1.74 -2.21
CA SER A 28 6.44 1.52 -1.47
C SER A 28 5.31 2.40 -2.00
N ALA A 29 4.20 1.78 -2.37
CA ALA A 29 2.96 2.46 -2.73
C ALA A 29 1.84 2.02 -1.77
N VAL A 30 1.03 2.97 -1.30
CA VAL A 30 -0.09 2.69 -0.41
C VAL A 30 -1.34 2.37 -1.24
N LEU A 31 -1.88 1.17 -1.09
CA LEU A 31 -3.11 0.77 -1.77
C LEU A 31 -4.31 1.03 -0.86
N LYS A 32 -5.11 2.05 -1.17
CA LYS A 32 -6.30 2.43 -0.38
C LYS A 32 -7.61 1.83 -0.90
N THR A 33 -7.74 1.64 -2.20
CA THR A 33 -8.94 1.15 -2.88
C THR A 33 -8.57 0.35 -4.13
N MET A 34 -9.38 -0.63 -4.50
CA MET A 34 -9.22 -1.40 -5.76
C MET A 34 -9.59 -0.63 -7.03
N SER A 35 -10.16 0.59 -6.91
CA SER A 35 -10.29 1.51 -8.03
C SER A 35 -8.89 2.03 -8.40
N MET A 36 -8.11 1.20 -9.06
CA MET A 36 -6.93 1.62 -9.78
C MET A 36 -7.36 1.70 -11.23
N THR A 37 -7.64 2.92 -11.67
CA THR A 37 -7.36 3.31 -13.06
C THR A 37 -5.95 2.83 -13.35
N THR A 38 -5.89 1.86 -14.24
CA THR A 38 -4.84 0.87 -14.41
C THR A 38 -3.58 1.43 -15.09
N ASP A 39 -3.53 2.71 -15.44
CA ASP A 39 -2.61 3.16 -16.49
C ASP A 39 -1.45 4.07 -16.09
N ASP A 40 -1.45 4.76 -14.95
CA ASP A 40 -0.31 5.66 -14.63
C ASP A 40 0.49 5.26 -13.39
N ILE A 41 -0.15 4.70 -12.35
CA ILE A 41 0.54 4.41 -11.08
C ILE A 41 1.14 2.99 -11.05
N LEU A 42 0.55 2.05 -11.80
CA LEU A 42 0.92 0.63 -11.82
C LEU A 42 1.80 0.22 -13.01
N GLN A 43 2.03 1.11 -13.99
CA GLN A 43 2.69 0.75 -15.25
C GLN A 43 4.17 0.35 -15.13
N LYS A 44 4.74 0.32 -13.93
CA LYS A 44 6.02 -0.34 -13.67
C LYS A 44 5.80 -1.33 -12.55
N ARG A 45 5.92 -2.64 -12.85
CA ARG A 45 5.94 -3.81 -11.95
C ARG A 45 7.06 -3.73 -10.88
N ARG A 46 7.13 -2.62 -10.16
CA ARG A 46 8.27 -2.12 -9.38
C ARG A 46 7.85 -1.52 -8.04
N ASN A 47 6.58 -1.73 -7.68
CA ASN A 47 5.99 -1.17 -6.48
C ASN A 47 5.68 -2.27 -5.47
N LEU A 48 6.09 -2.03 -4.22
CA LEU A 48 5.65 -2.78 -3.06
C LEU A 48 4.31 -2.20 -2.59
N LEU A 49 3.24 -2.95 -2.78
CA LEU A 49 1.90 -2.53 -2.38
C LEU A 49 1.70 -2.73 -0.88
N SER A 50 1.37 -1.68 -0.16
CA SER A 50 1.17 -1.73 1.29
C SER A 50 -0.30 -1.59 1.65
N LEU A 51 -0.80 -2.54 2.44
CA LEU A 51 -2.18 -2.60 2.93
C LEU A 51 -2.24 -2.77 4.44
N ALA A 52 -3.27 -2.19 5.05
CA ALA A 52 -3.71 -2.56 6.39
C ALA A 52 -4.50 -3.89 6.34
N GLU A 53 -4.41 -4.70 7.39
CA GLU A 53 -5.13 -5.98 7.55
C GLU A 53 -6.62 -5.84 7.25
N SER A 54 -7.29 -4.81 7.78
CA SER A 54 -8.71 -4.55 7.51
C SER A 54 -9.03 -4.30 6.03
N ASN A 55 -8.13 -3.66 5.28
CA ASN A 55 -8.29 -3.45 3.85
C ASN A 55 -8.01 -4.72 3.05
N CYS A 56 -6.98 -5.48 3.44
CA CYS A 56 -6.67 -6.78 2.85
C CYS A 56 -7.87 -7.74 2.95
N LEU A 57 -8.47 -7.85 4.14
CA LEU A 57 -9.65 -8.69 4.36
C LEU A 57 -10.84 -8.25 3.49
N LYS A 58 -11.11 -6.94 3.42
CA LYS A 58 -12.18 -6.40 2.56
C LYS A 58 -11.95 -6.72 1.08
N MET A 59 -10.71 -6.60 0.60
CA MET A 59 -10.36 -6.90 -0.78
C MET A 59 -10.48 -8.39 -1.10
N ALA A 60 -9.95 -9.25 -0.23
CA ALA A 60 -10.06 -10.70 -0.39
C ALA A 60 -11.52 -11.19 -0.37
N GLN A 61 -12.38 -10.56 0.43
CA GLN A 61 -13.80 -10.91 0.51
C GLN A 61 -14.62 -10.40 -0.68
N LYS A 62 -14.37 -9.18 -1.15
CA LYS A 62 -15.20 -8.53 -2.19
C LYS A 62 -14.70 -8.78 -3.61
N PHE A 63 -13.39 -8.95 -3.80
CA PHE A 63 -12.72 -8.99 -5.10
C PHE A 63 -11.59 -10.04 -5.11
N PRO A 64 -11.91 -11.33 -4.87
CA PRO A 64 -10.89 -12.37 -4.71
C PRO A 64 -10.07 -12.61 -5.98
N ALA A 65 -10.66 -12.52 -7.16
CA ALA A 65 -9.97 -12.77 -8.44
C ALA A 65 -8.95 -11.66 -8.74
N GLU A 66 -9.37 -10.40 -8.57
CA GLU A 66 -8.55 -9.21 -8.75
C GLU A 66 -7.44 -9.14 -7.71
N PHE A 67 -7.74 -9.54 -6.47
CA PHE A 67 -6.74 -9.59 -5.40
C PHE A 67 -5.67 -10.65 -5.71
N ASN A 68 -6.07 -11.83 -6.16
CA ASN A 68 -5.15 -12.88 -6.59
C ASN A 68 -4.28 -12.43 -7.76
N GLN A 69 -4.86 -11.74 -8.75
CA GLN A 69 -4.09 -11.22 -9.87
C GLN A 69 -3.09 -10.15 -9.41
N THR A 70 -3.52 -9.24 -8.54
CA THR A 70 -2.64 -8.23 -7.93
C THR A 70 -1.49 -8.87 -7.16
N ALA A 71 -1.76 -9.92 -6.38
CA ALA A 71 -0.74 -10.64 -5.61
C ALA A 71 0.23 -11.45 -6.49
N LYS A 72 -0.17 -11.83 -7.71
CA LYS A 72 0.73 -12.44 -8.71
C LYS A 72 1.63 -11.41 -9.38
N ASP A 73 1.08 -10.23 -9.68
CA ASP A 73 1.77 -9.20 -10.44
C ASP A 73 2.67 -8.29 -9.58
N TYR A 74 2.41 -8.22 -8.26
CA TYR A 74 3.09 -7.31 -7.33
C TYR A 74 3.41 -7.98 -5.98
N LEU A 75 4.46 -7.48 -5.33
CA LEU A 75 4.71 -7.81 -3.92
C LEU A 75 3.73 -7.03 -3.03
N VAL A 76 2.95 -7.76 -2.23
CA VAL A 76 1.95 -7.18 -1.32
C VAL A 76 2.41 -7.33 0.13
N ARG A 77 2.58 -6.20 0.82
CA ARG A 77 2.86 -6.11 2.26
C ARG A 77 1.58 -5.81 3.02
N VAL A 78 1.21 -6.71 3.93
CA VAL A 78 0.09 -6.51 4.85
C VAL A 78 0.64 -6.16 6.24
N THR A 79 0.08 -5.12 6.84
CA THR A 79 0.41 -4.67 8.20
C THR A 79 -0.78 -4.93 9.13
N PRO A 80 -0.56 -5.49 10.33
CA PRO A 80 -1.64 -5.74 11.26
C PRO A 80 -2.37 -4.45 11.67
N ASN A 81 -3.65 -4.56 12.02
CA ASN A 81 -4.37 -3.42 12.57
C ASN A 81 -3.79 -3.03 13.95
N ALA A 82 -3.87 -1.76 14.30
CA ALA A 82 -3.33 -1.21 15.55
C ALA A 82 -3.99 -1.74 16.85
N ALA A 83 -5.03 -2.59 16.73
CA ALA A 83 -5.69 -3.24 17.86
C ALA A 83 -5.01 -4.55 18.29
N ARG A 84 -4.00 -5.03 17.55
CA ARG A 84 -3.07 -6.07 18.00
C ARG A 84 -1.95 -5.46 18.82
#